data_AF-A0A7R9BD05-F1
#
_entry.id   AF-A0A7R9BD05-F1
#
_cell.length_a   1.000
_cell.length_b   1.000
_cell.length_c   1.000
_cell.angle_alpha   90.00
_cell.angle_beta   90.00
_cell.angle_gamma   90.00
#
_symmetry.space_group_name_H-M   'P 1'
#
loop_
_entity.id
_entity.type
_entity.pdbx_description
1 polymer ?
#
loop_
_entity_poly.entity_id
_entity_poly.type
_entity_poly.pdbx_seq_one_letter_code
_entity_poly.pdbx_strand_id
1 'polypeptide(L)'
;DVVVQPYNSLLTLKRLTQSADCVVVLDNTALNRIATDRLHIQNPSFTQINKLVSTIMSVSTTTLRYPSYMNNDLIGLIAPLIPTPRLHFLMTGYTPLTTDQEGASVRKTTVLDVMRRLLQP
;
A
#
# COMPACT_ATOMS: atom_id res chain seq x y z
N ASP A 1 -8.07 -18.78 13.47
CA ASP A 1 -7.85 -17.56 14.27
C ASP A 1 -6.81 -17.75 15.34
N VAL A 2 -5.96 -16.72 15.51
CA VAL A 2 -4.93 -16.68 16.54
C VAL A 2 -5.46 -15.83 17.69
N VAL A 3 -5.85 -16.47 18.79
CA VAL A 3 -6.50 -15.80 19.94
C VAL A 3 -5.63 -14.72 20.61
N VAL A 4 -4.32 -14.75 20.41
CA VAL A 4 -3.37 -13.76 20.96
C VAL A 4 -3.16 -12.54 20.07
N GLN A 5 -3.76 -12.49 18.89
CA GLN A 5 -3.58 -11.41 17.91
C GLN A 5 -3.86 -10.01 18.50
N PRO A 6 -4.94 -9.76 19.27
CA PRO A 6 -5.21 -8.42 19.80
C PRO A 6 -4.12 -7.91 20.74
N TYR A 7 -3.55 -8.80 21.58
CA TYR A 7 -2.48 -8.45 22.51
C TYR A 7 -1.20 -8.06 21.77
N ASN A 8 -0.79 -8.88 20.79
CA ASN A 8 0.40 -8.63 19.99
C ASN A 8 0.27 -7.33 19.17
N SER A 9 -0.90 -7.11 18.56
CA SER A 9 -1.19 -5.90 17.78
C SER A 9 -1.13 -4.64 18.66
N LEU A 10 -1.77 -4.65 19.83
CA LEU A 10 -1.81 -3.47 20.71
C LEU A 10 -0.41 -3.11 21.24
N LEU A 11 0.37 -4.11 21.68
CA LEU A 11 1.75 -3.89 22.16
C LEU A 11 2.66 -3.34 21.06
N THR A 12 2.52 -3.87 19.84
CA THR A 12 3.28 -3.40 18.68
C THR A 12 2.85 -1.98 18.28
N LEU A 13 1.54 -1.70 18.24
CA LEU A 13 1.02 -0.37 17.92
C LEU A 13 1.54 0.70 18.88
N LYS A 14 1.62 0.42 20.18
CA LYS A 14 2.21 1.35 21.15
C LYS A 14 3.65 1.73 20.77
N ARG A 15 4.46 0.74 20.36
CA ARG A 15 5.85 0.98 19.94
C ARG A 15 5.92 1.75 18.63
N LEU A 16 5.08 1.40 17.66
CA LEU A 16 4.97 2.13 16.40
C LEU A 16 4.63 3.60 16.65
N THR A 17 3.62 3.90 17.46
CA THR A 17 3.22 5.28 17.78
C THR A 17 4.30 6.10 18.48
N GLN A 18 5.18 5.47 19.27
CA GLN A 18 6.16 6.18 20.10
C GLN A 18 7.57 6.20 19.52
N SER A 19 7.90 5.27 18.62
CA SER A 19 9.29 5.01 18.21
C SER A 19 9.48 4.90 16.71
N ALA A 20 8.41 4.94 15.90
CA ALA A 20 8.51 5.02 14.45
C ALA A 20 8.19 6.44 13.97
N ASP A 21 8.97 6.94 13.01
CA ASP A 21 8.72 8.24 12.38
C ASP A 21 7.55 8.18 11.37
N CYS A 22 7.36 7.02 10.75
CA CYS A 22 6.30 6.77 9.77
C CYS A 22 5.98 5.27 9.70
N VAL A 23 4.69 4.95 9.53
CA VAL A 23 4.21 3.58 9.37
C VAL A 23 3.33 3.49 8.14
N VAL A 24 3.72 2.64 7.20
CA VAL A 24 2.88 2.29 6.05
C VAL A 24 2.02 1.10 6.44
N VAL A 25 0.69 1.28 6.45
CA VAL A 25 -0.26 0.26 6.90
C VAL A 25 -0.65 -0.64 5.73
N LEU A 26 -0.41 -1.94 5.90
CA LEU A 26 -0.83 -2.98 4.97
C LEU A 26 -1.81 -3.92 5.68
N ASP A 27 -3.06 -3.90 5.26
CA ASP A 27 -4.12 -4.75 5.83
C ASP A 27 -4.31 -6.03 5.00
N ASN A 28 -4.04 -7.17 5.62
CA ASN A 28 -4.24 -8.48 5.00
C ASN A 28 -5.70 -8.75 4.64
N THR A 29 -6.67 -8.25 5.41
CA THR A 29 -8.09 -8.45 5.08
C THR A 29 -8.47 -7.68 3.83
N ALA A 30 -8.06 -6.41 3.73
CA ALA A 30 -8.23 -5.62 2.51
C ALA A 30 -7.49 -6.23 1.30
N LEU A 31 -6.26 -6.71 1.48
CA LEU A 31 -5.48 -7.35 0.41
C LEU A 31 -6.16 -8.64 -0.11
N ASN A 32 -6.67 -9.47 0.80
CA ASN A 32 -7.44 -10.66 0.43
C ASN A 32 -8.70 -10.28 -0.36
N ARG A 33 -9.44 -9.27 0.12
CA ARG A 33 -10.62 -8.76 -0.57
C ARG A 33 -10.29 -8.26 -1.97
N ILE A 34 -9.20 -7.51 -2.15
CA ILE A 34 -8.73 -7.07 -3.47
C ILE A 34 -8.41 -8.26 -4.37
N ALA A 35 -7.71 -9.27 -3.86
CA ALA A 35 -7.36 -10.46 -4.64
C ALA A 35 -8.59 -11.25 -5.10
N THR A 36 -9.63 -11.35 -4.26
CA THR A 36 -10.86 -12.07 -4.61
C THR A 36 -11.79 -11.23 -5.48
N ASP A 37 -12.07 -9.98 -5.09
CA ASP A 37 -13.08 -9.13 -5.75
C ASP A 37 -12.57 -8.52 -7.06
N ARG A 38 -11.30 -8.12 -7.13
CA ARG A 38 -10.73 -7.40 -8.28
C ARG A 38 -9.87 -8.27 -9.19
N LEU A 39 -9.16 -9.25 -8.62
CA LEU A 39 -8.28 -10.14 -9.39
C LEU A 39 -8.91 -11.52 -9.66
N HIS A 40 -10.13 -11.75 -9.16
CA HIS A 40 -10.91 -12.98 -9.35
C HIS A 40 -10.16 -14.26 -8.89
N ILE A 41 -9.32 -14.14 -7.87
CA ILE A 41 -8.59 -15.27 -7.28
C ILE A 41 -9.44 -15.85 -6.15
N GLN A 42 -10.03 -17.03 -6.37
CA GLN A 42 -10.95 -17.66 -5.41
C GLN A 42 -10.30 -17.97 -4.05
N ASN A 43 -9.05 -18.43 -4.05
CA ASN A 43 -8.29 -18.74 -2.82
C ASN A 43 -6.89 -18.12 -2.95
N PRO A 44 -6.70 -16.84 -2.58
CA PRO A 44 -5.42 -16.17 -2.72
C PRO A 44 -4.37 -16.81 -1.81
N SER A 45 -3.29 -17.32 -2.43
CA SER A 45 -2.12 -17.81 -1.71
C SER A 45 -1.29 -16.64 -1.15
N PHE A 46 -0.49 -16.90 -0.11
CA PHE A 46 0.47 -15.91 0.41
C PHE A 46 1.41 -15.38 -0.67
N THR A 47 1.79 -16.20 -1.64
CA THR A 47 2.63 -15.77 -2.77
C THR A 47 1.93 -14.69 -3.60
N GLN A 48 0.63 -14.83 -3.87
CA GLN A 48 -0.14 -13.84 -4.65
C GLN A 48 -0.35 -12.54 -3.85
N ILE A 49 -0.63 -12.64 -2.56
CA ILE A 49 -0.75 -11.47 -1.68
C ILE A 49 0.58 -10.73 -1.58
N ASN A 50 1.68 -11.46 -1.40
CA ASN A 50 3.02 -10.88 -1.29
C ASN A 50 3.48 -10.24 -2.61
N LYS A 51 3.01 -10.70 -3.77
CA LYS A 51 3.23 -9.99 -5.05
C LYS A 51 2.64 -8.58 -4.97
N LEU A 52 1.39 -8.43 -4.52
CA LEU A 52 0.76 -7.10 -4.36
C LEU A 52 1.54 -6.21 -3.39
N VAL A 53 1.92 -6.75 -2.25
CA VAL A 53 2.74 -6.03 -1.25
C VAL A 53 4.06 -5.57 -1.84
N SER A 54 4.77 -6.45 -2.57
CA SER A 54 6.05 -6.12 -3.19
C SER A 54 5.93 -4.99 -4.21
N THR A 55 4.85 -4.98 -5.00
CA THR A 55 4.57 -3.91 -5.96
C THR A 55 4.33 -2.59 -5.24
N ILE A 56 3.52 -2.58 -4.18
CA ILE A 56 3.23 -1.37 -3.39
C ILE A 56 4.51 -0.82 -2.75
N MET A 57 5.34 -1.68 -2.15
CA MET A 57 6.61 -1.28 -1.53
C MET A 57 7.60 -0.73 -2.56
N SER A 58 7.70 -1.38 -3.72
CA SER A 58 8.53 -0.91 -4.83
C SER A 58 8.07 0.47 -5.30
N VAL A 59 6.77 0.65 -5.56
CA VAL A 59 6.22 1.92 -6.05
C VAL A 59 6.39 3.04 -5.04
N SER A 60 6.17 2.76 -3.75
CA SER A 60 6.31 3.75 -2.67
C SER A 60 7.72 4.33 -2.52
N THR A 61 8.74 3.60 -2.97
CA THR A 61 10.16 4.00 -2.90
C THR A 61 10.74 4.44 -4.25
N THR A 62 9.90 4.63 -5.27
CA THR A 62 10.36 4.95 -6.64
C THR A 62 11.18 6.24 -6.68
N THR A 63 10.76 7.29 -5.97
CA THR A 63 11.48 8.58 -5.94
C THR A 63 12.82 8.51 -5.23
N LEU A 64 13.04 7.51 -4.37
CA LEU A 64 14.31 7.27 -3.69
C LEU A 64 15.27 6.43 -4.55
N ARG A 65 14.72 5.56 -5.41
CA ARG A 65 15.50 4.61 -6.23
C ARG A 65 15.85 5.14 -7.61
N TYR A 66 15.02 6.02 -8.17
CA TYR A 66 15.22 6.58 -9.50
C TYR A 66 15.33 8.11 -9.42
N PRO A 67 16.06 8.74 -10.36
CA PRO A 67 16.16 10.19 -10.40
C PRO A 67 14.78 10.84 -10.50
N SER A 68 14.41 11.63 -9.49
CA SER A 68 13.25 12.51 -9.50
C SER A 68 13.69 13.94 -9.18
N TYR A 69 12.82 14.93 -9.43
CA TYR A 69 13.12 16.33 -9.14
C TYR A 69 12.67 16.75 -7.73
N MET A 70 11.73 16.01 -7.12
CA MET A 70 11.13 16.32 -5.82
C MET A 70 11.00 15.04 -4.98
N ASN A 71 11.10 15.17 -3.65
CA ASN A 71 10.93 14.07 -2.68
C ASN A 71 11.87 12.88 -2.92
N ASN A 72 13.14 13.17 -3.20
CA ASN A 72 14.19 12.18 -3.49
C ASN A 72 14.85 11.57 -2.26
N ASP A 73 14.51 12.08 -1.08
CA ASP A 73 14.96 11.60 0.21
C ASP A 73 13.76 11.20 1.07
N LEU A 74 14.00 10.34 2.05
CA LEU A 74 12.93 9.79 2.88
C LEU A 74 12.23 10.88 3.71
N ILE A 75 12.97 11.89 4.16
CA ILE A 75 12.44 13.02 4.92
C ILE A 75 11.54 13.86 4.01
N GLY A 76 11.99 14.21 2.79
CA GLY A 76 11.19 14.94 1.81
C GLY A 76 9.90 14.21 1.41
N LEU A 77 9.92 12.88 1.35
CA LEU A 77 8.72 12.07 1.07
C LEU A 77 7.72 12.09 2.23
N ILE A 78 8.20 11.96 3.47
CA ILE A 78 7.36 11.77 4.66
C ILE A 78 6.83 13.11 5.21
N ALA A 79 7.66 14.15 5.23
CA ALA A 79 7.34 15.45 5.82
C ALA A 79 5.98 16.05 5.37
N PRO A 80 5.60 16.04 4.08
CA PRO A 80 4.31 16.59 3.66
C PRO A 80 3.11 15.71 4.01
N LEU A 81 3.32 14.42 4.31
CA LEU A 81 2.25 13.46 4.59
C LEU A 81 1.87 13.39 6.07
N ILE A 82 2.77 13.82 6.96
CA ILE A 82 2.60 13.71 8.41
C ILE A 82 2.40 15.11 9.02
N PRO A 83 1.16 15.49 9.36
CA PRO A 83 0.90 16.81 9.94
C PRO A 83 1.31 16.89 11.42
N THR A 84 1.30 15.77 12.15
CA THR A 84 1.71 15.71 13.56
C THR A 84 2.41 14.37 13.87
N PRO A 85 3.37 14.32 14.81
CA PRO A 85 4.17 13.13 15.07
C PRO A 85 3.38 11.87 15.48
N ARG A 86 2.13 11.99 15.96
CA ARG A 86 1.29 10.84 16.31
C ARG A 86 0.41 10.35 15.16
N LEU A 87 0.22 11.16 14.12
CA LEU A 87 -0.62 10.86 12.96
C LEU A 87 0.27 10.45 11.77
N HIS A 88 1.04 9.37 11.96
CA HIS A 88 2.05 8.90 11.02
C HIS A 88 1.70 7.55 10.37
N PHE A 89 0.45 7.13 10.45
CA PHE A 89 -0.05 5.89 9.83
C PHE A 89 -0.61 6.20 8.44
N LEU A 90 0.13 5.81 7.41
CA LEU A 90 -0.22 6.05 6.01
C LEU A 90 -0.98 4.86 5.44
N MET A 91 -2.11 5.15 4.78
CA MET A 91 -2.84 4.16 3.98
C MET A 91 -2.33 4.17 2.54
N THR A 92 -2.23 2.98 1.95
CA THR A 92 -1.76 2.81 0.56
C THR A 92 -2.92 2.52 -0.38
N GLY A 93 -3.02 3.28 -1.48
CA GLY A 93 -3.88 2.98 -2.62
C GLY A 93 -3.05 2.67 -3.85
N TYR A 94 -3.50 1.72 -4.67
CA TYR A 94 -2.80 1.34 -5.90
C TYR A 94 -3.78 1.04 -7.04
N THR A 95 -3.50 1.60 -8.21
CA THR A 95 -4.12 1.26 -9.50
C THR A 95 -3.05 1.47 -10.58
N PRO A 96 -3.02 0.66 -11.65
CA PRO A 96 -3.94 -0.44 -11.97
C PRO A 96 -3.61 -1.73 -11.21
N LEU A 97 -4.66 -2.44 -10.79
CA LEU A 97 -4.55 -3.81 -10.27
C LEU A 97 -4.71 -4.76 -11.46
N THR A 98 -3.62 -5.35 -11.93
CA THR A 98 -3.62 -6.27 -13.08
C THR A 98 -3.15 -7.66 -12.66
N THR A 99 -3.76 -8.71 -13.20
CA THR A 99 -3.21 -10.06 -13.12
C THR A 99 -2.33 -10.34 -14.33
N ASP A 100 -1.38 -11.27 -14.18
CA ASP A 100 -0.55 -11.78 -15.29
C ASP A 100 -1.41 -12.39 -16.44
N GLN A 101 -2.70 -12.69 -16.18
CA GLN A 101 -3.63 -13.33 -17.12
C GLN A 101 -4.46 -12.33 -17.94
N GLU A 102 -4.65 -11.10 -17.45
CA GLU A 102 -5.28 -10.04 -18.23
C GLU A 102 -4.22 -9.41 -19.12
N GLY A 103 -4.05 -9.97 -20.33
CA GLY A 103 -3.22 -9.38 -21.37
C GLY A 103 -3.53 -7.88 -21.48
N ALA A 104 -2.48 -7.05 -21.49
CA ALA A 104 -2.55 -5.59 -21.36
C ALA A 104 -3.61 -5.00 -22.30
N SER A 105 -4.86 -4.91 -21.81
CA SER A 105 -5.93 -4.27 -22.54
C SER A 105 -5.56 -2.81 -22.60
N VAL A 106 -5.16 -2.35 -23.79
CA VAL A 106 -4.81 -0.95 -24.04
C VAL A 106 -6.11 -0.13 -23.97
N ARG A 107 -6.63 0.06 -22.75
CA ARG A 107 -7.64 1.06 -22.45
C ARG A 107 -6.94 2.40 -22.45
N LYS A 108 -7.42 3.33 -23.28
CA LYS A 108 -7.05 4.75 -23.21
C LYS A 108 -7.45 5.28 -21.82
N THR A 109 -6.54 5.14 -20.86
CA THR A 109 -6.73 5.58 -19.48
C THR A 109 -5.97 6.88 -19.33
N THR A 110 -6.67 7.95 -18.99
CA THR A 110 -6.03 9.26 -18.77
C THR A 110 -5.51 9.35 -17.33
N VAL A 111 -4.61 10.30 -17.07
CA VAL A 111 -4.11 10.57 -15.70
C VAL A 111 -5.27 10.91 -14.75
N LEU A 112 -6.28 11.64 -15.25
CA LEU A 112 -7.47 12.00 -14.49
C LEU A 112 -8.26 10.74 -14.05
N ASP A 113 -8.34 9.73 -14.90
CA ASP A 113 -9.02 8.48 -14.57
C ASP A 113 -8.28 7.69 -13.50
N VAL A 114 -6.94 7.70 -13.54
CA VAL A 114 -6.11 7.07 -12.50
C VAL A 114 -6.31 7.76 -11.15
N MET A 115 -6.25 9.10 -11.12
CA MET A 115 -6.44 9.87 -9.89
C MET A 115 -7.84 9.68 -9.29
N ARG A 116 -8.87 9.61 -10.14
CA ARG A 116 -10.24 9.28 -9.69
C ARG A 116 -10.34 7.90 -9.07
N ARG A 117 -9.69 6.89 -9.65
CA ARG A 117 -9.69 5.51 -9.11
C ARG A 117 -8.97 5.41 -7.77
N LEU A 118 -7.89 6.17 -7.56
CA LEU A 118 -7.17 6.19 -6.27
C LEU A 118 -8.00 6.75 -5.11
N LEU A 119 -9.00 7.58 -5.41
CA LEU A 119 -9.90 8.18 -4.42
C LEU A 119 -11.19 7.36 -4.20
N GLN A 120 -11.38 6.26 -4.94
CA GLN A 120 -12.51 5.36 -4.72
C GLN A 120 -12.22 4.49 -3.49
N PRO A 121 -13.16 4.39 -2.54
CA PRO A 121 -13.00 3.55 -1.35
C PRO A 121 -13.05 2.05 -1.68
#